data_AF-A0A948TJM7-F1
#
_entry.id   AF-A0A948TJM7-F1
#
_cell.length_a   1.000
_cell.length_b   1.000
_cell.length_c   1.000
_cell.angle_alpha   90.00
_cell.angle_beta   90.00
_cell.angle_gamma   90.00
#
_symmetry.space_group_name_H-M   'P 1'
#
loop_
_entity.id
_entity.type
_entity.pdbx_description
1 polymer ?
#
loop_
_entity_poly.entity_id
_entity_poly.type
_entity_poly.pdbx_seq_one_letter_code
_entity_poly.pdbx_strand_id
1 'polypeptide(L)'
;MTQRQGMQRIIISYLIILLIPTLCNLISVTRSYTNLVMTICDLVGAGWLLYLSLHIKEKAPLEQHPTSHIKIIQWGIIGAFCCVLFQLLIVFIEHDCFHSIQASLNTNMLITGIKSLPLMALAVLIAAPIMEEIVFRKIIFGDLCQFTNKWLAALIASVLFALTHADGHLLVYTIIGMIFCYLYQKTGSVYTSMIAHILMNTFIVISYLWTIH
;
A
#
# COMPACT_ATOMS: atom_id res chain seq x y z
N MET A 1 -21.54 9.96 4.97
CA MET A 1 -22.04 8.58 4.82
C MET A 1 -21.90 7.88 6.17
N THR A 2 -22.72 6.85 6.45
CA THR A 2 -22.47 5.98 7.63
C THR A 2 -21.15 5.23 7.46
N GLN A 3 -20.56 4.71 8.54
CA GLN A 3 -19.30 3.96 8.46
C GLN A 3 -19.40 2.80 7.47
N ARG A 4 -20.44 1.96 7.61
CA ARG A 4 -20.68 0.80 6.75
C ARG A 4 -20.83 1.16 5.27
N GLN A 5 -21.61 2.20 4.95
CA GLN A 5 -21.80 2.65 3.57
C GLN A 5 -20.51 3.19 2.95
N GLY A 6 -19.71 3.93 3.73
CA GLY A 6 -18.41 4.43 3.28
C GLY A 6 -17.43 3.30 2.99
N MET A 7 -17.31 2.33 3.91
CA MET A 7 -16.46 1.16 3.74
C MET A 7 -16.82 0.35 2.48
N GLN A 8 -18.10 0.07 2.27
CA GLN A 8 -18.57 -0.65 1.08
C GLN A 8 -18.20 0.07 -0.22
N ARG A 9 -18.41 1.39 -0.28
CA ARG A 9 -18.06 2.19 -1.48
C ARG A 9 -16.55 2.20 -1.75
N ILE A 10 -15.73 2.30 -0.70
CA ILE A 10 -14.27 2.24 -0.81
C ILE A 10 -13.82 0.87 -1.35
N ILE A 11 -14.30 -0.23 -0.77
CA ILE A 11 -13.95 -1.59 -1.20
C ILE A 11 -14.36 -1.82 -2.66
N ILE A 12 -15.61 -1.49 -3.03
CA ILE A 12 -16.09 -1.66 -4.39
C ILE A 12 -15.25 -0.81 -5.37
N SER A 13 -14.96 0.44 -5.02
CA SER A 13 -14.16 1.32 -5.88
C SER A 13 -12.74 0.77 -6.08
N TYR A 14 -12.11 0.27 -5.01
CA TYR A 14 -10.79 -0.36 -5.08
C TYR A 14 -10.79 -1.62 -5.94
N LEU A 15 -11.77 -2.50 -5.77
CA LEU A 15 -11.90 -3.72 -6.58
C LEU A 15 -12.10 -3.39 -8.07
N ILE A 16 -12.87 -2.35 -8.39
CA ILE A 16 -13.03 -1.89 -9.78
C ILE A 16 -11.67 -1.44 -10.34
N ILE A 17 -10.91 -0.66 -9.59
CA ILE A 17 -9.58 -0.18 -10.00
C ILE A 17 -8.64 -1.36 -10.29
N LEU A 18 -8.62 -2.38 -9.42
CA LEU A 18 -7.81 -3.58 -9.59
C LEU A 18 -8.17 -4.40 -10.85
N LEU A 19 -9.38 -4.27 -11.39
CA LEU A 19 -9.80 -4.99 -12.60
C LEU A 19 -9.38 -4.28 -13.90
N ILE A 20 -9.00 -3.00 -13.84
CA ILE A 20 -8.67 -2.19 -15.02
C ILE A 20 -7.53 -2.81 -15.85
N PRO A 21 -6.40 -3.25 -15.28
CA PRO A 21 -5.33 -3.87 -16.06
C PRO A 21 -5.80 -5.10 -16.83
N THR A 22 -6.59 -5.97 -16.19
CA THR A 22 -7.16 -7.18 -16.78
C THR A 22 -8.11 -6.84 -17.94
N LEU A 23 -8.95 -5.82 -17.76
CA LEU A 23 -9.85 -5.36 -18.82
C LEU A 23 -9.06 -4.79 -20.01
N CYS A 24 -8.03 -3.96 -19.80
CA CYS A 24 -7.18 -3.45 -20.86
C CYS A 24 -6.49 -4.56 -21.66
N ASN A 25 -6.03 -5.61 -20.97
CA ASN A 25 -5.42 -6.77 -21.61
C ASN A 25 -6.44 -7.57 -22.45
N LEU A 26 -7.67 -7.72 -21.96
CA LEU A 26 -8.73 -8.44 -22.67
C LEU A 26 -9.09 -7.80 -24.01
N ILE A 27 -9.09 -6.47 -24.08
CA ILE A 27 -9.35 -5.71 -25.33
C ILE A 27 -8.07 -5.40 -26.12
N SER A 28 -6.96 -6.09 -25.84
CA SER A 28 -5.68 -6.01 -26.58
C SER A 28 -5.13 -4.58 -26.74
N VAL A 29 -5.32 -3.73 -25.73
CA VAL A 29 -4.75 -2.38 -25.72
C VAL A 29 -3.23 -2.47 -25.72
N THR A 30 -2.55 -1.67 -26.56
CA THR A 30 -1.08 -1.69 -26.60
C THR A 30 -0.50 -1.30 -25.23
N ARG A 31 0.66 -1.87 -24.88
CA ARG A 31 1.31 -1.66 -23.58
C ARG A 31 1.47 -0.19 -23.17
N SER A 32 1.77 0.71 -24.12
CA SER A 32 1.91 2.15 -23.85
C SER A 32 0.60 2.79 -23.39
N TYR A 33 -0.50 2.52 -24.10
CA TYR A 33 -1.83 2.99 -23.72
C TYR A 33 -2.30 2.35 -22.40
N THR A 34 -1.99 1.08 -22.16
CA THR A 34 -2.32 0.41 -20.88
C THR A 34 -1.65 1.12 -19.69
N ASN A 35 -0.36 1.43 -19.77
CA ASN A 35 0.37 2.14 -18.71
C ASN A 35 -0.23 3.53 -18.44
N LEU A 36 -0.59 4.28 -19.48
CA LEU A 36 -1.20 5.59 -19.34
C LEU A 36 -2.58 5.52 -18.69
N VAL A 37 -3.43 4.60 -19.16
CA VAL A 37 -4.78 4.39 -18.60
C VAL A 37 -4.70 4.00 -17.13
N MET A 38 -3.85 3.02 -16.77
CA MET A 38 -3.64 2.63 -15.37
C MET A 38 -3.17 3.80 -14.52
N THR A 39 -2.20 4.58 -14.99
CA THR A 39 -1.67 5.75 -14.27
C THR A 39 -2.79 6.76 -13.97
N ILE A 40 -3.63 7.08 -14.94
CA ILE A 40 -4.74 8.03 -14.75
C ILE A 40 -5.77 7.44 -13.78
N CYS A 41 -6.12 6.17 -13.95
CA CYS A 41 -7.09 5.48 -13.11
C CYS A 41 -6.62 5.40 -11.65
N ASP A 42 -5.34 5.14 -11.39
CA ASP A 42 -4.77 5.08 -10.04
C ASP A 42 -4.79 6.46 -9.37
N LEU A 43 -4.42 7.52 -10.10
CA LEU A 43 -4.43 8.89 -9.57
C LEU A 43 -5.85 9.36 -9.23
N VAL A 44 -6.80 9.15 -10.15
CA VAL A 44 -8.22 9.47 -9.94
C VAL A 44 -8.80 8.60 -8.83
N GLY A 45 -8.46 7.31 -8.83
CA GLY A 45 -8.88 6.32 -7.85
C GLY A 45 -8.43 6.69 -6.44
N ALA A 46 -7.16 7.05 -6.26
CA ALA A 46 -6.62 7.50 -4.98
C ALA A 46 -7.32 8.76 -4.49
N GLY A 47 -7.53 9.74 -5.37
CA GLY A 47 -8.30 10.95 -5.05
C GLY A 47 -9.74 10.63 -4.61
N TRP A 48 -10.39 9.72 -5.32
CA TRP A 48 -11.75 9.27 -5.02
C TRP A 48 -11.84 8.51 -3.68
N LEU A 49 -10.93 7.56 -3.43
CA LEU A 49 -10.88 6.82 -2.17
C LEU A 49 -10.56 7.73 -0.99
N LEU A 50 -9.65 8.68 -1.17
CA LEU A 50 -9.33 9.68 -0.15
C LEU A 50 -10.54 10.58 0.13
N TYR A 51 -11.23 11.05 -0.92
CA TYR A 51 -12.49 11.79 -0.78
C TYR A 51 -13.52 11.00 0.02
N LEU A 52 -13.77 9.74 -0.34
CA LEU A 52 -14.71 8.88 0.38
C LEU A 52 -14.29 8.69 1.85
N SER A 53 -13.00 8.43 2.09
CA SER A 53 -12.41 8.22 3.42
C SER A 53 -12.58 9.44 4.35
N LEU A 54 -12.50 10.65 3.80
CA LEU A 54 -12.70 11.91 4.53
C LEU A 54 -14.18 12.20 4.83
N HIS A 55 -15.11 11.65 4.04
CA HIS A 55 -16.56 11.90 4.15
C HIS A 55 -17.32 10.80 4.93
N ILE A 56 -16.59 9.88 5.58
CA ILE A 56 -17.14 8.96 6.58
C ILE A 56 -17.37 9.74 7.88
N LYS A 57 -18.64 9.87 8.30
CA LYS A 57 -19.00 10.67 9.48
C LYS A 57 -18.60 10.01 10.80
N GLU A 58 -18.73 8.69 10.85
CA GLU A 58 -18.42 7.85 12.01
C GLU A 58 -16.99 7.34 11.90
N LYS A 59 -16.07 7.94 12.68
CA LYS A 59 -14.68 7.50 12.71
C LYS A 59 -14.56 6.11 13.33
N ALA A 60 -13.68 5.29 12.76
CA ALA A 60 -13.33 3.99 13.33
C ALA A 60 -12.81 4.15 14.77
N PRO A 61 -12.96 3.13 15.65
CA PRO A 61 -12.52 3.21 17.05
C PRO A 61 -11.06 3.66 17.21
N LEU A 62 -10.17 3.22 16.30
CA LEU A 62 -8.75 3.60 16.30
C LEU A 62 -8.52 5.09 16.00
N GLU A 63 -9.44 5.77 15.30
CA GLU A 63 -9.30 7.17 14.87
C GLU A 63 -10.04 8.17 15.78
N GLN A 64 -10.61 7.71 16.90
CA GLN A 64 -11.31 8.59 17.84
C GLN A 64 -10.34 9.52 18.60
N HIS A 65 -9.14 9.03 18.91
CA HIS A 65 -8.13 9.76 19.68
C HIS A 65 -6.76 9.73 18.99
N PRO A 66 -6.62 10.38 17.82
CA PRO A 66 -5.35 10.41 17.11
C PRO A 66 -4.32 11.23 17.90
N THR A 67 -3.06 10.82 17.77
CA THR A 67 -1.93 11.63 18.26
C THR A 67 -1.78 12.91 17.44
N SER A 68 -1.01 13.87 17.96
CA SER A 68 -0.70 15.14 17.27
C SER A 68 -0.07 14.93 15.89
N HIS A 69 -0.30 15.85 14.95
CA HIS A 69 0.29 15.81 13.59
C HIS A 69 1.81 15.63 13.57
N ILE A 70 2.54 16.23 14.50
CA ILE A 70 4.00 16.06 14.61
C ILE A 70 4.36 14.59 14.90
N LYS A 71 3.66 13.95 15.84
CA LYS A 71 3.86 12.53 16.17
C LYS A 71 3.50 11.63 14.99
N ILE A 72 2.44 11.94 14.24
CA ILE A 72 2.07 11.22 13.01
C ILE A 72 3.23 11.22 12.02
N ILE A 73 3.84 12.39 11.77
CA ILE A 73 4.98 12.52 10.84
C ILE A 73 6.21 11.79 11.40
N GLN A 74 6.55 11.99 12.68
CA GLN A 74 7.70 11.34 13.31
C GLN A 74 7.61 9.82 13.25
N TRP A 75 6.46 9.24 13.63
CA TRP A 75 6.24 7.80 13.55
C TRP A 75 6.19 7.31 12.11
N GLY A 76 5.71 8.12 11.15
CA GLY A 76 5.76 7.79 9.73
C GLY A 76 7.20 7.68 9.22
N ILE A 77 8.07 8.63 9.58
CA ILE A 77 9.49 8.60 9.20
C ILE A 77 10.22 7.42 9.85
N ILE A 78 10.06 7.23 11.16
CA ILE A 78 10.65 6.09 11.89
C ILE A 78 10.14 4.77 11.28
N GLY A 79 8.85 4.71 10.96
CA GLY A 79 8.21 3.59 10.28
C GLY A 79 8.84 3.29 8.93
N ALA A 80 9.12 4.31 8.12
CA ALA A 80 9.77 4.14 6.82
C ALA A 80 11.16 3.50 6.96
N PHE A 81 11.99 4.00 7.89
CA PHE A 81 13.31 3.42 8.17
C PHE A 81 13.19 1.97 8.65
N CYS A 82 12.25 1.70 9.55
CA CYS A 82 11.97 0.36 10.05
C CYS A 82 11.59 -0.59 8.89
N CYS A 83 10.67 -0.17 8.03
CA CYS A 83 10.25 -0.95 6.86
C CYS A 83 11.42 -1.26 5.92
N VAL A 84 12.26 -0.28 5.59
CA VAL A 84 13.44 -0.50 4.74
C VAL A 84 14.40 -1.51 5.39
N LEU A 85 14.69 -1.38 6.68
CA LEU A 85 15.58 -2.31 7.40
C LEU A 85 15.02 -3.73 7.41
N PHE A 86 13.74 -3.90 7.73
CA PHE A 86 13.10 -5.21 7.73
C PHE A 86 13.01 -5.80 6.34
N GLN A 87 12.73 -5.00 5.30
CA GLN A 87 12.74 -5.48 3.93
C GLN A 87 14.11 -6.02 3.53
N LEU A 88 15.19 -5.27 3.80
CA LEU A 88 16.56 -5.72 3.49
C LEU A 88 16.90 -7.02 4.25
N LEU A 89 16.55 -7.09 5.54
CA LEU A 89 16.80 -8.27 6.36
C LEU A 89 16.03 -9.50 5.87
N ILE A 90 14.73 -9.35 5.57
CA ILE A 90 13.90 -10.48 5.15
C ILE A 90 14.29 -10.94 3.74
N VAL A 91 14.59 -10.04 2.81
CA VAL A 91 15.09 -10.42 1.47
C VAL A 91 16.41 -11.18 1.58
N PHE A 92 17.31 -10.78 2.48
CA PHE A 92 18.54 -11.51 2.75
C PHE A 92 18.26 -12.93 3.29
N ILE A 93 17.35 -13.05 4.26
CA ILE A 93 16.93 -14.35 4.80
C ILE A 93 16.28 -15.21 3.71
N GLU A 94 15.43 -14.63 2.86
CA GLU A 94 14.76 -15.36 1.79
C GLU A 94 15.76 -15.94 0.79
N HIS A 95 16.75 -15.13 0.39
CA HIS A 95 17.84 -15.57 -0.48
C HIS A 95 18.62 -16.74 0.13
N ASP A 96 19.01 -16.63 1.40
CA ASP A 96 19.87 -17.64 2.05
C ASP A 96 19.13 -18.92 2.43
N CYS A 97 17.88 -18.82 2.86
CA CYS A 97 17.10 -19.97 3.34
C CYS A 97 16.32 -20.66 2.22
N PHE A 98 15.73 -19.90 1.29
CA PHE A 98 14.85 -20.44 0.25
C PHE A 98 15.48 -20.47 -1.13
N HIS A 99 16.75 -20.05 -1.27
CA HIS A 99 17.44 -19.92 -2.57
C HIS A 99 16.59 -19.12 -3.57
N SER A 100 15.83 -18.14 -3.08
CA SER A 100 14.99 -17.30 -3.91
C SER A 100 15.89 -16.36 -4.71
N ILE A 101 16.11 -16.68 -5.98
CA ILE A 101 16.94 -15.88 -6.90
C ILE A 101 16.13 -14.72 -7.52
N GLN A 102 14.83 -14.66 -7.28
CA GLN A 102 13.95 -13.81 -8.05
C GLN A 102 13.93 -12.39 -7.49
N ALA A 103 14.48 -11.44 -8.25
CA ALA A 103 14.25 -10.03 -8.03
C ALA A 103 12.75 -9.74 -8.08
N SER A 104 12.23 -8.92 -7.17
CA SER A 104 10.80 -8.58 -7.09
C SER A 104 10.25 -8.21 -8.46
N LEU A 105 9.29 -9.03 -8.94
CA LEU A 105 8.60 -8.78 -10.19
C LEU A 105 7.88 -7.43 -10.14
N ASN A 106 7.31 -7.10 -8.97
CA ASN A 106 6.68 -5.81 -8.73
C ASN A 106 7.69 -4.68 -8.94
N THR A 107 8.80 -4.65 -8.20
CA THR A 107 9.81 -3.58 -8.34
C THR A 107 10.35 -3.44 -9.78
N ASN A 108 10.60 -4.55 -10.47
CA ASN A 108 11.07 -4.54 -11.86
C ASN A 108 10.02 -3.95 -12.83
N MET A 109 8.75 -4.32 -12.68
CA MET A 109 7.66 -3.78 -13.49
C MET A 109 7.48 -2.29 -13.25
N LEU A 110 7.57 -1.85 -11.99
CA LEU A 110 7.49 -0.45 -11.61
C LEU A 110 8.60 0.38 -12.26
N ILE A 111 9.86 -0.03 -12.13
CA ILE A 111 11.00 0.70 -12.71
C ILE A 111 10.90 0.77 -14.24
N THR A 112 10.57 -0.36 -14.88
CA THR A 112 10.43 -0.41 -16.34
C THR A 112 9.32 0.52 -16.83
N GLY A 113 8.18 0.52 -16.13
CA GLY A 113 7.07 1.40 -16.47
C GLY A 113 7.38 2.87 -16.21
N ILE A 114 8.05 3.22 -15.11
CA ILE A 114 8.49 4.59 -14.81
C ILE A 114 9.46 5.10 -15.88
N LYS A 115 10.41 4.27 -16.34
CA LYS A 115 11.31 4.63 -17.44
C LYS A 115 10.55 4.90 -18.75
N SER A 116 9.46 4.16 -19.00
CA SER A 116 8.63 4.36 -20.20
C SER A 116 7.66 5.55 -20.09
N LEU A 117 7.16 5.82 -18.90
CA LEU A 117 6.18 6.87 -18.61
C LEU A 117 6.47 7.42 -17.20
N PRO A 118 7.26 8.51 -17.08
CA PRO A 118 7.66 9.06 -15.78
C PRO A 118 6.48 9.45 -14.88
N LEU A 119 5.33 9.82 -15.46
CA LEU A 119 4.10 10.12 -14.72
C LEU A 119 3.63 8.93 -13.85
N MET A 120 3.94 7.70 -14.26
CA MET A 120 3.62 6.48 -13.53
C MET A 120 4.27 6.44 -12.14
N ALA A 121 5.35 7.19 -11.91
CA ALA A 121 5.95 7.33 -10.59
C ALA A 121 4.96 7.92 -9.58
N LEU A 122 4.08 8.86 -9.96
CA LEU A 122 3.07 9.39 -9.05
C LEU A 122 1.99 8.36 -8.70
N ALA A 123 1.57 7.57 -9.69
CA ALA A 123 0.61 6.48 -9.45
C ALA A 123 1.18 5.46 -8.46
N VAL A 124 2.43 5.05 -8.66
CA VAL A 124 3.06 3.97 -7.90
C VAL A 124 3.55 4.41 -6.53
N LEU A 125 4.19 5.59 -6.44
CA LEU A 125 4.81 6.05 -5.20
C LEU A 125 3.82 6.71 -4.25
N ILE A 126 2.69 7.21 -4.77
CA ILE A 126 1.73 7.99 -3.99
C ILE A 126 0.34 7.39 -4.07
N ALA A 127 -0.21 7.22 -5.27
CA ALA A 127 -1.61 6.83 -5.43
C ALA A 127 -1.89 5.41 -4.89
N ALA A 128 -1.07 4.43 -5.28
CA ALA A 128 -1.18 3.05 -4.82
C ALA A 128 -1.05 2.94 -3.29
N PRO A 129 0.03 3.46 -2.64
CA PRO A 129 0.11 3.47 -1.17
C PRO A 129 -1.08 4.13 -0.47
N ILE A 130 -1.62 5.23 -1.00
CA ILE A 130 -2.82 5.86 -0.42
C ILE A 130 -4.01 4.90 -0.48
N MET A 131 -4.28 4.30 -1.64
CA MET A 131 -5.40 3.37 -1.81
C MET A 131 -5.24 2.14 -0.91
N GLU A 132 -4.04 1.54 -0.90
CA GLU A 132 -3.72 0.37 -0.11
C GLU A 132 -3.88 0.64 1.39
N GLU A 133 -3.34 1.75 1.90
CA GLU A 133 -3.45 2.05 3.33
C GLU A 133 -4.89 2.37 3.76
N ILE A 134 -5.69 3.01 2.89
CA ILE A 134 -7.13 3.15 3.13
C ILE A 134 -7.77 1.77 3.25
N VAL A 135 -7.58 0.89 2.27
CA VAL A 135 -8.28 -0.40 2.20
C VAL A 135 -7.78 -1.37 3.27
N PHE A 136 -6.47 -1.62 3.35
CA PHE A 136 -5.91 -2.65 4.23
C PHE A 136 -5.81 -2.20 5.69
N ARG A 137 -5.51 -0.91 5.97
CA ARG A 137 -5.43 -0.44 7.37
C ARG A 137 -6.74 0.11 7.86
N LYS A 138 -7.25 1.17 7.23
CA LYS A 138 -8.43 1.86 7.76
C LYS A 138 -9.68 0.98 7.68
N ILE A 139 -9.88 0.24 6.59
CA ILE A 139 -11.07 -0.59 6.40
C ILE A 139 -10.85 -2.01 6.98
N ILE A 140 -9.96 -2.82 6.40
CA ILE A 140 -9.83 -4.25 6.76
C ILE A 140 -9.32 -4.40 8.19
N PHE A 141 -8.14 -3.88 8.52
CA PHE A 141 -7.58 -4.01 9.87
C PHE A 141 -8.42 -3.28 10.93
N GLY A 142 -8.86 -2.06 10.63
CA GLY A 142 -9.67 -1.25 11.54
C GLY A 142 -10.99 -1.91 11.91
N ASP A 143 -11.64 -2.62 10.98
CA ASP A 143 -12.86 -3.37 11.25
C ASP A 143 -12.59 -4.70 11.96
N LEU A 144 -11.58 -5.46 11.52
CA LEU A 144 -11.18 -6.72 12.18
C LEU A 144 -10.84 -6.55 13.66
N CYS A 145 -10.24 -5.41 14.05
CA CYS A 145 -9.96 -5.10 15.45
C CYS A 145 -11.21 -5.03 16.35
N GLN A 146 -12.41 -4.94 15.78
CA GLN A 146 -13.67 -4.95 16.53
C GLN A 146 -14.18 -6.38 16.78
N PHE A 147 -13.75 -7.35 15.96
CA PHE A 147 -14.23 -8.74 16.00
C PHE A 147 -13.20 -9.73 16.56
N THR A 148 -11.92 -9.36 16.59
CA THR A 148 -10.84 -10.21 17.09
C THR A 148 -9.74 -9.40 17.78
N ASN A 149 -8.76 -10.08 18.36
CA ASN A 149 -7.61 -9.42 18.97
C ASN A 149 -6.74 -8.73 17.90
N LYS A 150 -6.05 -7.66 18.30
CA LYS A 150 -5.31 -6.79 17.38
C LYS A 150 -4.18 -7.49 16.64
N TRP A 151 -3.55 -8.50 17.25
CA TRP A 151 -2.48 -9.27 16.63
C TRP A 151 -3.01 -10.13 15.47
N LEU A 152 -4.12 -10.85 15.68
CA LEU A 152 -4.74 -11.65 14.64
C LEU A 152 -5.33 -10.77 13.54
N ALA A 153 -5.95 -9.64 13.89
CA ALA A 153 -6.42 -8.65 12.91
C ALA A 153 -5.26 -8.12 12.04
N ALA A 154 -4.13 -7.77 12.65
CA ALA A 154 -2.94 -7.30 11.95
C ALA A 154 -2.39 -8.38 11.01
N LEU A 155 -2.29 -9.62 11.48
CA LEU A 155 -1.80 -10.73 10.67
C LEU A 155 -2.70 -10.97 9.44
N ILE A 156 -4.02 -11.06 9.63
CA ILE A 156 -4.97 -11.28 8.52
C ILE A 156 -4.88 -10.13 7.51
N ALA A 157 -4.93 -8.88 7.96
CA ALA A 157 -4.86 -7.72 7.07
C ALA A 157 -3.52 -7.63 6.32
N SER A 158 -2.43 -8.07 6.95
CA SER A 158 -1.09 -8.05 6.34
C SER A 158 -0.88 -9.18 5.34
N VAL A 159 -1.43 -10.36 5.59
CA VAL A 159 -1.43 -11.46 4.62
C VAL A 159 -2.28 -11.10 3.40
N LEU A 160 -3.47 -10.51 3.59
CA LEU A 160 -4.29 -10.04 2.47
C LEU A 160 -3.57 -8.97 1.62
N PHE A 161 -2.87 -8.05 2.27
CA PHE A 161 -2.00 -7.06 1.60
C PHE A 161 -0.86 -7.72 0.82
N ALA A 162 -0.20 -8.73 1.40
CA ALA A 162 0.87 -9.44 0.73
C ALA A 162 0.39 -10.23 -0.50
N LEU A 163 -0.81 -10.81 -0.43
CA LEU A 163 -1.40 -11.55 -1.54
C LEU A 163 -1.71 -10.68 -2.77
N THR A 164 -1.98 -9.38 -2.60
CA THR A 164 -2.22 -8.49 -3.76
C THR A 164 -0.96 -8.11 -4.52
N HIS A 165 0.22 -8.33 -3.94
CA HIS A 165 1.50 -8.03 -4.59
C HIS A 165 1.96 -9.17 -5.51
N ALA A 166 1.61 -10.42 -5.18
CA ALA A 166 1.76 -11.61 -6.04
C ALA A 166 3.11 -11.74 -6.77
N ASP A 167 4.21 -11.31 -6.14
CA ASP A 167 5.53 -11.20 -6.77
C ASP A 167 6.58 -12.17 -6.19
N GLY A 168 6.15 -13.08 -5.31
CA GLY A 168 6.98 -14.09 -4.66
C GLY A 168 7.48 -13.72 -3.26
N HIS A 169 7.35 -12.47 -2.80
CA HIS A 169 7.88 -12.01 -1.51
C HIS A 169 6.81 -11.94 -0.40
N LEU A 170 6.03 -13.02 -0.22
CA LEU A 170 4.90 -13.05 0.72
C LEU A 170 5.32 -12.67 2.15
N LEU A 171 6.49 -13.14 2.61
CA LEU A 171 6.98 -12.88 3.95
C LEU A 171 7.35 -11.40 4.12
N VAL A 172 8.09 -10.81 3.16
CA VAL A 172 8.41 -9.37 3.15
C VAL A 172 7.15 -8.54 3.29
N TYR A 173 6.18 -8.71 2.39
CA TYR A 173 4.96 -7.90 2.40
C TYR A 173 4.11 -8.13 3.65
N THR A 174 4.11 -9.34 4.22
CA THR A 174 3.40 -9.61 5.47
C THR A 174 4.05 -8.87 6.65
N ILE A 175 5.38 -8.89 6.77
CA ILE A 175 6.09 -8.16 7.83
C ILE A 175 5.89 -6.65 7.69
N ILE A 176 6.05 -6.10 6.47
CA ILE A 176 5.80 -4.68 6.20
C ILE A 176 4.36 -4.29 6.52
N GLY A 177 3.39 -5.13 6.13
CA GLY A 177 1.98 -4.92 6.45
C GLY A 177 1.72 -4.87 7.96
N MET A 178 2.40 -5.73 8.73
CA MET A 178 2.27 -5.73 10.20
C MET A 178 2.86 -4.46 10.82
N ILE A 179 3.99 -3.95 10.30
CA ILE A 179 4.56 -2.67 10.72
C ILE A 179 3.56 -1.54 10.46
N PHE A 180 2.93 -1.51 9.28
CA PHE A 180 1.92 -0.51 8.97
C PHE A 180 0.67 -0.60 9.87
N CYS A 181 0.22 -1.82 10.23
CA CYS A 181 -0.87 -2.00 11.21
C CYS A 181 -0.46 -1.46 12.59
N TYR A 182 0.77 -1.75 13.02
CA TYR A 182 1.31 -1.23 14.28
C TYR A 182 1.35 0.31 14.27
N LEU A 183 1.86 0.93 13.21
CA LEU A 183 1.93 2.39 13.10
C LEU A 183 0.56 3.03 13.20
N TYR A 184 -0.43 2.49 12.46
CA TYR A 184 -1.80 2.98 12.51
C TYR A 184 -2.41 2.83 13.91
N GLN A 185 -2.24 1.67 14.54
CA GLN A 185 -2.71 1.43 15.90
C GLN A 185 -2.03 2.35 16.92
N LYS A 186 -0.73 2.63 16.74
CA LYS A 186 0.09 3.42 17.67
C LYS A 186 -0.31 4.89 17.68
N THR A 187 -0.63 5.44 16.50
CA THR A 187 -0.91 6.87 16.35
C THR A 187 -2.40 7.20 16.23
N GLY A 188 -3.24 6.20 16.00
CA GLY A 188 -4.66 6.38 15.69
C GLY A 188 -4.90 7.11 14.37
N SER A 189 -3.94 7.06 13.44
CA SER A 189 -4.01 7.81 12.18
C SER A 189 -3.40 7.03 11.02
N VAL A 190 -4.24 6.71 10.02
CA VAL A 190 -3.81 6.00 8.81
C VAL A 190 -2.75 6.77 8.02
N TYR A 191 -2.70 8.10 8.18
CA TYR A 191 -1.67 8.92 7.57
C TYR A 191 -0.25 8.55 8.04
N THR A 192 -0.10 7.97 9.24
CA THR A 192 1.21 7.54 9.74
C THR A 192 1.77 6.41 8.88
N SER A 193 0.95 5.40 8.60
CA SER A 193 1.36 4.28 7.76
C SER A 193 1.43 4.69 6.28
N MET A 194 0.56 5.58 5.80
CA MET A 194 0.70 6.19 4.46
C MET A 194 2.04 6.90 4.27
N ILE A 195 2.46 7.73 5.22
CA ILE A 195 3.76 8.42 5.15
C ILE A 195 4.89 7.39 5.11
N ALA A 196 4.85 6.40 6.01
CA ALA A 196 5.86 5.35 6.05
C ALA A 196 5.97 4.58 4.72
N HIS A 197 4.82 4.22 4.15
CA HIS A 197 4.72 3.47 2.91
C HIS A 197 5.24 4.28 1.71
N ILE A 198 4.79 5.53 1.54
CA ILE A 198 5.25 6.42 0.47
C ILE A 198 6.77 6.64 0.56
N LEU A 199 7.28 6.92 1.76
CA LEU A 199 8.72 7.14 1.95
C LEU A 199 9.55 5.88 1.66
N MET A 200 9.08 4.72 2.12
CA MET A 200 9.74 3.43 1.86
C MET A 200 9.79 3.13 0.35
N ASN A 201 8.65 3.24 -0.36
CA ASN A 201 8.59 3.01 -1.80
C ASN A 201 9.46 4.00 -2.57
N THR A 202 9.44 5.27 -2.16
CA THR A 202 10.27 6.31 -2.78
C THR A 202 11.75 5.98 -2.62
N PHE A 203 12.18 5.59 -1.42
CA PHE A 203 13.56 5.18 -1.15
C PHE A 203 13.98 4.00 -2.03
N ILE A 204 13.15 2.95 -2.12
CA ILE A 204 13.46 1.76 -2.92
C ILE A 204 13.58 2.11 -4.40
N VAL A 205 12.62 2.84 -4.96
CA VAL A 205 12.63 3.21 -6.38
C VAL A 205 13.84 4.09 -6.72
N ILE A 206 14.15 5.09 -5.89
CA ILE A 206 15.33 5.94 -6.11
C ILE A 206 16.61 5.10 -6.02
N SER A 207 16.72 4.23 -5.02
CA SER A 207 17.88 3.35 -4.84
C SER A 207 18.11 2.47 -6.07
N TYR A 208 17.05 1.87 -6.61
CA TYR A 208 17.12 1.07 -7.83
C TYR A 208 17.47 1.88 -9.07
N LEU A 209 16.90 3.08 -9.23
CA LEU A 209 17.25 3.94 -10.37
C LEU A 209 18.73 4.35 -10.33
N TRP A 210 19.29 4.56 -9.14
CA TRP A 210 20.70 4.86 -8.94
C TRP A 210 21.62 3.69 -9.29
N THR A 211 21.29 2.45 -8.92
CA THR A 211 22.14 1.26 -9.17
C THR A 211 22.15 0.78 -10.62
N ILE A 212 21.19 1.18 -11.46
CA ILE A 212 21.10 0.76 -12.87
C ILE A 212 21.79 1.79 -13.82
N HIS A 213 22.44 2.81 -13.27
CA HIS A 213 23.32 3.74 -13.98
C HIS A 213 24.79 3.40 -13.74
#